data_AF-A0A9W4KMH1-F1
#
_entry.id   AF-A0A9W4KMH1-F1
#
_cell.length_a   1.000
_cell.length_b   1.000
_cell.length_c   1.000
_cell.angle_alpha   90.00
_cell.angle_beta   90.00
_cell.angle_gamma   90.00
#
_symmetry.space_group_name_H-M   'P 1'
#
loop_
_entity.id
_entity.type
_entity.pdbx_description
1 polymer ?
#
loop_
_entity_poly.entity_id
_entity_poly.type
_entity_poly.pdbx_seq_one_letter_code
_entity_poly.pdbx_strand_id
1 'polypeptide(L)'
;MSHQSLLQYLFVALPAVQGRLLAQIQLCDYFRQLKLVPITFDGGGSAAYIEQFRQDTAFVTLGDTFANSTNRAPGDIKVSWKWCSGYQYLERSTLRDEYNQVSSQVNFYMSQHNARHGFMLTNTELVAAKRLDGNGRLAVSRSIPWTAAGHSQLTVLTVVWSGMLATEEALGPVA
;
A
#
# COMPACT_ATOMS: atom_id res chain seq x y z
N MET A 1 1.47 16.41 -11.71
CA MET A 1 2.27 16.16 -10.49
C MET A 1 3.31 15.09 -10.82
N SER A 2 4.59 15.30 -10.48
CA SER A 2 5.64 14.30 -10.75
C SER A 2 5.66 13.21 -9.65
N HIS A 3 6.28 12.07 -9.93
CA HIS A 3 6.45 10.96 -8.98
C HIS A 3 7.06 11.40 -7.65
N GLN A 4 8.11 12.23 -7.72
CA GLN A 4 8.81 12.76 -6.54
C GLN A 4 7.94 13.71 -5.72
N SER A 5 7.11 14.53 -6.37
CA SER A 5 6.15 15.40 -5.69
C SER A 5 5.01 14.62 -5.02
N LEU A 6 4.61 13.47 -5.58
CA LEU A 6 3.58 12.62 -4.98
C LEU A 6 4.11 11.92 -3.71
N LEU A 7 5.33 11.40 -3.77
CA LEU A 7 6.02 10.86 -2.59
C LEU A 7 6.14 11.93 -1.52
N GLN A 8 6.65 13.12 -1.85
CA GLN A 8 6.73 14.24 -0.89
C GLN A 8 5.37 14.63 -0.32
N TYR A 9 4.31 14.66 -1.13
CA TYR A 9 2.97 14.97 -0.65
C TYR A 9 2.46 13.92 0.35
N LEU A 10 2.64 12.63 0.08
CA LEU A 10 2.32 11.56 1.04
C LEU A 10 3.16 11.69 2.32
N PHE A 11 4.47 11.88 2.20
CA PHE A 11 5.37 12.04 3.35
C PHE A 11 5.20 13.33 4.13
N VAL A 12 4.55 14.36 3.58
CA VAL A 12 4.28 15.63 4.28
C VAL A 12 2.85 15.70 4.80
N ALA A 13 1.88 15.12 4.09
CA ALA A 13 0.49 15.04 4.53
C ALA A 13 0.30 14.03 5.68
N LEU A 14 1.10 12.96 5.74
CA LEU A 14 0.99 11.94 6.77
C LEU A 14 1.58 12.36 8.14
N PRO A 15 2.69 13.13 8.24
CA PRO A 15 3.13 13.71 9.52
C PRO A 15 2.23 14.82 10.06
N ALA A 16 1.42 15.47 9.23
CA ALA A 16 0.36 16.37 9.73
C ALA A 16 -0.71 15.61 10.53
N VAL A 17 -0.76 14.27 10.41
CA VAL A 17 -1.54 13.36 11.26
C VAL A 17 -0.72 12.85 12.47
N GLN A 18 0.61 13.06 12.50
CA GLN A 18 1.53 12.70 13.60
C GLN A 18 1.74 13.82 14.63
N GLY A 19 0.79 14.73 14.81
CA GLY A 19 0.79 15.61 15.97
C GLY A 19 0.30 14.90 17.23
N ARG A 20 1.08 13.96 17.82
CA ARG A 20 1.00 13.50 19.24
C ARG A 20 1.91 12.28 19.52
N LEU A 21 3.21 12.55 19.69
CA LEU A 21 4.20 11.55 20.15
C LEU A 21 3.87 10.96 21.54
N LEU A 22 3.05 11.67 22.36
CA LEU A 22 2.64 11.21 23.69
C LEU A 22 1.36 10.34 23.71
N ALA A 23 0.53 10.37 22.66
CA ALA A 23 -0.66 9.50 22.56
C ALA A 23 -0.32 8.09 22.04
N GLN A 24 0.83 7.96 21.37
CA GLN A 24 1.25 6.75 20.68
C GLN A 24 1.63 5.62 21.66
N ILE A 25 2.15 5.96 22.85
CA ILE A 25 2.50 4.98 23.90
C ILE A 25 1.25 4.38 24.56
N GLN A 26 0.21 5.20 24.83
CA GLN A 26 -1.06 4.69 25.41
C GLN A 26 -1.87 3.84 24.41
N LEU A 27 -1.78 4.14 23.11
CA LEU A 27 -2.46 3.37 22.08
C LEU A 27 -1.82 1.98 21.86
N CYS A 28 -0.51 1.83 22.05
CA CYS A 28 0.17 0.54 21.92
C CYS A 28 -0.38 -0.53 22.87
N ASP A 29 -0.68 -0.17 24.13
CA ASP A 29 -1.24 -1.12 25.09
C ASP A 29 -2.71 -1.46 24.79
N TYR A 30 -3.48 -0.50 24.29
CA TYR A 30 -4.85 -0.73 23.80
C TYR A 30 -4.88 -1.63 22.54
N PHE A 31 -3.95 -1.41 21.61
CA PHE A 31 -3.81 -2.26 20.41
C PHE A 31 -3.40 -3.69 20.78
N ARG A 32 -2.50 -3.87 21.76
CA ARG A 32 -2.19 -5.23 22.28
C ARG A 32 -3.41 -5.93 22.85
N GLN A 33 -4.29 -5.24 23.57
CA GLN A 33 -5.54 -5.81 24.08
C GLN A 33 -6.49 -6.24 22.95
N LEU A 34 -6.49 -5.51 21.83
CA LEU A 34 -7.26 -5.84 20.63
C LEU A 34 -6.53 -6.80 19.67
N LYS A 35 -5.34 -7.30 20.03
CA LYS A 35 -4.45 -8.09 19.14
C LYS A 35 -4.11 -7.38 17.82
N LEU A 36 -4.11 -6.05 17.83
CA LEU A 36 -3.69 -5.22 16.71
C LEU A 36 -2.19 -4.96 16.80
N VAL A 37 -1.49 -5.08 15.69
CA VAL A 37 -0.06 -4.76 15.59
C VAL A 37 0.06 -3.29 15.17
N PRO A 38 0.82 -2.45 15.90
CA PRO A 38 1.05 -1.07 15.46
C PRO A 38 1.89 -1.06 14.18
N ILE A 39 1.43 -0.35 13.16
CA ILE A 39 2.07 -0.27 11.84
C ILE A 39 2.42 1.18 11.52
N THR A 40 3.54 1.38 10.82
CA THR A 40 3.90 2.66 10.19
C THR A 40 3.81 2.55 8.68
N PHE A 41 3.57 3.70 8.03
CA PHE A 41 3.65 3.84 6.58
C PHE A 41 4.87 4.70 6.23
N ASP A 42 5.72 4.20 5.35
CA ASP A 42 6.96 4.86 4.94
C ASP A 42 7.33 4.49 3.49
N GLY A 43 8.48 4.95 3.01
CA GLY A 43 9.03 4.53 1.72
C GLY A 43 9.43 3.07 1.75
N GLY A 44 9.42 2.40 0.60
CA GLY A 44 9.73 0.97 0.54
C GLY A 44 11.13 0.58 1.01
N GLY A 45 12.00 1.56 1.26
CA GLY A 45 13.29 1.33 1.93
C GLY A 45 13.18 0.85 3.38
N SER A 46 12.03 1.07 4.03
CA SER A 46 11.79 0.69 5.42
C SER A 46 11.43 -0.79 5.59
N ALA A 47 11.15 -1.50 4.50
CA ALA A 47 10.91 -2.95 4.47
C ALA A 47 12.15 -3.74 3.99
N ALA A 48 12.13 -5.05 4.19
CA ALA A 48 13.17 -5.96 3.70
C ALA A 48 13.24 -5.96 2.16
N TYR A 49 14.45 -5.98 1.60
CA TYR A 49 14.65 -6.17 0.17
C TYR A 49 14.78 -7.65 -0.13
N ILE A 50 13.72 -8.23 -0.69
CA ILE A 50 13.71 -9.63 -1.10
C ILE A 50 14.15 -9.67 -2.57
N GLU A 51 15.18 -10.48 -2.86
CA GLU A 51 15.74 -10.64 -4.22
C GLU A 51 16.19 -9.30 -4.85
N GLN A 52 16.65 -8.35 -4.03
CA GLN A 52 17.11 -7.01 -4.45
C GLN A 52 16.01 -6.12 -5.07
N PHE A 53 14.74 -6.49 -4.94
CA PHE A 53 13.64 -5.65 -5.37
C PHE A 53 13.20 -4.70 -4.26
N ARG A 54 13.17 -3.40 -4.58
CA ARG A 54 12.70 -2.33 -3.69
C ARG A 54 11.32 -1.86 -4.13
N GLN A 55 10.37 -1.86 -3.20
CA GLN A 55 9.04 -1.27 -3.39
C GLN A 55 9.07 0.26 -3.23
N ASP A 56 8.00 0.92 -3.65
CA ASP A 56 7.85 2.37 -3.45
C ASP A 56 7.38 2.72 -2.04
N THR A 57 6.53 1.88 -1.44
CA THR A 57 5.95 2.11 -0.11
C THR A 57 6.04 0.89 0.79
N ALA A 58 6.12 1.12 2.10
CA ALA A 58 6.19 0.08 3.11
C ALA A 58 5.19 0.32 4.24
N PHE A 59 4.39 -0.71 4.54
CA PHE A 59 3.64 -0.84 5.78
C PHE A 59 4.36 -1.81 6.70
N VAL A 60 5.02 -1.31 7.75
CA VAL A 60 5.93 -2.09 8.61
C VAL A 60 5.54 -2.01 10.06
N THR A 61 5.84 -3.04 10.84
CA THR A 61 5.57 -3.04 12.28
C THR A 61 6.39 -1.96 12.96
N LEU A 62 5.76 -1.16 13.82
CA LEU A 62 6.46 -0.17 14.61
C LEU A 62 7.47 -0.87 15.54
N GLY A 63 8.75 -0.57 15.36
CA GLY A 63 9.85 -1.13 16.17
C GLY A 63 10.59 -2.31 15.54
N ASP A 64 10.16 -2.79 14.37
CA ASP A 64 10.98 -3.73 13.60
C ASP A 64 12.24 -3.02 13.05
N THR A 65 13.33 -3.77 12.92
CA THR A 65 14.57 -3.22 12.36
C THR A 65 14.45 -3.03 10.86
N PHE A 66 14.94 -1.90 10.37
CA PHE A 66 15.14 -1.62 8.95
C PHE A 66 15.80 -2.82 8.25
N ALA A 67 15.35 -3.12 7.03
CA ALA A 67 15.78 -4.26 6.20
C ALA A 67 15.35 -5.68 6.63
N ASN A 68 14.69 -5.86 7.80
CA ASN A 68 14.11 -7.16 8.19
C ASN A 68 12.58 -7.16 8.26
N SER A 69 11.94 -5.98 8.24
CA SER A 69 10.48 -5.92 8.34
C SER A 69 9.80 -6.45 7.08
N THR A 70 8.81 -7.31 7.27
CA THR A 70 7.85 -7.68 6.23
C THR A 70 7.00 -6.47 5.86
N ASN A 71 6.85 -6.18 4.56
CA ASN A 71 5.90 -5.17 4.09
C ASN A 71 4.49 -5.77 4.04
N ARG A 72 3.59 -5.33 4.92
CA ARG A 72 2.27 -5.93 5.05
C ARG A 72 1.26 -5.49 3.99
N ALA A 73 1.54 -4.39 3.30
CA ALA A 73 0.73 -3.93 2.18
C ALA A 73 1.61 -3.21 1.13
N PRO A 74 2.36 -3.97 0.32
CA PRO A 74 3.20 -3.38 -0.72
C PRO A 74 2.40 -2.53 -1.70
N GLY A 75 2.97 -1.41 -2.10
CA GLY A 75 2.38 -0.48 -3.04
C GLY A 75 3.35 -0.11 -4.16
N ASP A 76 2.78 0.26 -5.30
CA ASP A 76 3.51 0.82 -6.44
C ASP A 76 2.98 2.22 -6.74
N ILE A 77 3.89 3.18 -6.84
CA ILE A 77 3.58 4.58 -7.11
C ILE A 77 3.91 4.89 -8.56
N LYS A 78 2.92 5.43 -9.28
CA LYS A 78 3.07 5.82 -10.68
C LYS A 78 2.47 7.18 -10.94
N VAL A 79 2.91 7.82 -12.01
CA VAL A 79 2.23 9.00 -12.55
C VAL A 79 1.09 8.53 -13.45
N SER A 80 -0.03 9.26 -13.45
CA SER A 80 -1.28 8.84 -14.09
C SER A 80 -1.18 8.64 -15.60
N TRP A 81 -0.19 9.25 -16.25
CA TRP A 81 0.07 9.03 -17.67
C TRP A 81 0.85 7.74 -17.97
N LYS A 82 1.61 7.22 -16.99
CA LYS A 82 2.27 5.90 -17.08
C LYS A 82 1.30 4.77 -16.75
N TRP A 83 0.46 4.97 -15.75
CA TRP A 83 -0.50 3.97 -15.32
C TRP A 83 -1.79 4.61 -14.83
N CYS A 84 -2.92 4.05 -15.23
CA CYS A 84 -4.24 4.44 -14.77
C CYS A 84 -5.16 3.20 -14.79
N SER A 85 -6.08 3.12 -13.85
CA SER A 85 -7.06 2.02 -13.73
C SER A 85 -7.94 1.86 -14.96
N GLY A 86 -8.18 2.95 -15.70
CA GLY A 86 -8.95 2.94 -16.94
C GLY A 86 -8.28 2.14 -18.07
N TYR A 87 -6.96 1.94 -18.02
CA TYR A 87 -6.21 1.23 -19.06
C TYR A 87 -6.60 -0.25 -19.15
N GLN A 88 -7.19 -0.83 -18.10
CA GLN A 88 -7.67 -2.22 -18.09
C GLN A 88 -8.70 -2.52 -19.20
N TYR A 89 -9.47 -1.50 -19.62
CA TYR A 89 -10.55 -1.61 -20.59
C TYR A 89 -10.11 -1.36 -22.03
N LEU A 90 -8.84 -1.01 -22.26
CA LEU A 90 -8.33 -0.71 -23.60
C LEU A 90 -7.98 -1.99 -24.35
N GLU A 91 -8.57 -2.23 -25.52
CA GLU A 91 -8.25 -3.44 -26.29
C GLU A 91 -6.82 -3.41 -26.86
N ARG A 92 -6.04 -4.47 -26.58
CA ARG A 92 -4.70 -4.78 -27.15
C ARG A 92 -3.83 -3.53 -27.40
N SER A 93 -3.67 -2.69 -26.38
CA SER A 93 -2.85 -1.48 -26.42
C SER A 93 -1.64 -1.61 -25.50
N THR A 94 -0.57 -0.87 -25.82
CA THR A 94 0.60 -0.73 -24.94
C THR A 94 0.21 -0.24 -23.55
N LEU A 95 -0.84 0.58 -23.44
CA LEU A 95 -1.38 1.05 -22.16
C LEU A 95 -2.00 -0.08 -21.32
N ARG A 96 -2.61 -1.09 -21.96
CA ARG A 96 -3.09 -2.29 -21.25
C ARG A 96 -1.93 -3.16 -20.78
N ASP A 97 -0.83 -3.19 -21.52
CA ASP A 97 0.39 -3.88 -21.09
C ASP A 97 1.01 -3.19 -19.87
N GLU A 98 1.09 -1.85 -19.87
CA GLU A 98 1.48 -1.06 -18.69
C GLU A 98 0.56 -1.34 -17.48
N TYR A 99 -0.75 -1.45 -17.72
CA TYR A 99 -1.70 -1.82 -16.66
C TYR A 99 -1.37 -3.17 -16.03
N ASN A 100 -1.13 -4.18 -16.86
CA ASN A 100 -0.81 -5.54 -16.43
C ASN A 100 0.57 -5.62 -15.78
N GLN A 101 1.55 -4.86 -16.27
CA GLN A 101 2.91 -4.83 -15.73
C GLN A 101 2.95 -4.27 -14.31
N VAL A 102 2.26 -3.16 -14.05
CA VAL A 102 2.16 -2.61 -12.68
C VAL A 102 1.37 -3.55 -11.77
N SER A 103 0.30 -4.15 -12.29
CA SER A 103 -0.49 -5.13 -11.53
C SER A 103 0.34 -6.36 -11.15
N SER A 104 1.16 -6.88 -12.07
CA SER A 104 2.04 -8.02 -11.81
C SER A 104 3.19 -7.64 -10.87
N GLN A 105 3.73 -6.43 -10.96
CA GLN A 105 4.74 -5.91 -10.05
C GLN A 105 4.23 -5.85 -8.60
N VAL A 106 3.05 -5.27 -8.37
CA VAL A 106 2.45 -5.27 -7.02
C VAL A 106 2.17 -6.70 -6.54
N ASN A 107 1.66 -7.58 -7.40
CA ASN A 107 1.43 -8.99 -7.04
C ASN A 107 2.71 -9.70 -6.62
N PHE A 108 3.80 -9.45 -7.34
CA PHE A 108 5.11 -10.00 -7.04
C PHE A 108 5.59 -9.55 -5.66
N TYR A 109 5.53 -8.24 -5.37
CA TYR A 109 5.85 -7.71 -4.05
C TYR A 109 5.00 -8.30 -2.94
N MET A 110 3.70 -8.44 -3.18
CA MET A 110 2.79 -9.10 -2.25
C MET A 110 3.16 -10.57 -2.01
N SER A 111 3.62 -11.27 -3.04
CA SER A 111 4.10 -12.64 -2.89
C SER A 111 5.38 -12.72 -2.06
N GLN A 112 6.35 -11.83 -2.35
CA GLN A 112 7.63 -11.78 -1.63
C GLN A 112 7.43 -11.53 -0.12
N HIS A 113 6.51 -10.63 0.24
CA HIS A 113 6.22 -10.33 1.64
C HIS A 113 5.08 -11.14 2.24
N ASN A 114 4.56 -12.14 1.52
CA ASN A 114 3.39 -12.90 1.95
C ASN A 114 2.22 -11.99 2.39
N ALA A 115 2.07 -10.86 1.70
CA ALA A 115 1.04 -9.88 1.95
C ALA A 115 -0.24 -10.25 1.19
N ARG A 116 -1.38 -10.13 1.88
CA ARG A 116 -2.70 -10.38 1.30
C ARG A 116 -3.25 -9.16 0.57
N HIS A 117 -2.86 -7.97 0.99
CA HIS A 117 -3.32 -6.69 0.46
C HIS A 117 -2.15 -5.90 -0.11
N GLY A 118 -2.45 -5.04 -1.09
CA GLY A 118 -1.52 -4.12 -1.72
C GLY A 118 -2.30 -3.04 -2.44
N PHE A 119 -1.63 -2.14 -3.13
CA PHE A 119 -2.31 -1.06 -3.84
C PHE A 119 -1.46 -0.44 -4.95
N MET A 120 -2.13 0.22 -5.90
CA MET A 120 -1.51 1.13 -6.84
C MET A 120 -1.93 2.55 -6.50
N LEU A 121 -0.99 3.49 -6.54
CA LEU A 121 -1.25 4.89 -6.25
C LEU A 121 -0.70 5.78 -7.33
N THR A 122 -1.52 6.73 -7.78
CA THR A 122 -1.10 7.76 -8.73
C THR A 122 -1.48 9.14 -8.26
N ASN A 123 -1.10 10.16 -9.03
CA ASN A 123 -1.54 11.54 -8.79
C ASN A 123 -3.01 11.80 -9.12
N THR A 124 -3.78 10.80 -9.55
CA THR A 124 -5.22 10.92 -9.82
C THR A 124 -6.07 9.94 -9.02
N GLU A 125 -5.53 8.79 -8.62
CA GLU A 125 -6.32 7.75 -7.97
C GLU A 125 -5.51 6.81 -7.07
N LEU A 126 -6.20 6.12 -6.17
CA LEU A 126 -5.75 4.92 -5.49
C LEU A 126 -6.59 3.72 -5.94
N VAL A 127 -5.95 2.58 -6.15
CA VAL A 127 -6.62 1.30 -6.42
C VAL A 127 -6.11 0.24 -5.45
N ALA A 128 -7.00 -0.34 -4.66
CA ALA A 128 -6.65 -1.41 -3.74
C ALA A 128 -6.61 -2.76 -4.46
N ALA A 129 -5.65 -3.60 -4.08
CA ALA A 129 -5.47 -4.95 -4.60
C ALA A 129 -5.50 -5.97 -3.46
N LYS A 130 -6.07 -7.13 -3.74
CA LYS A 130 -6.13 -8.26 -2.81
C LYS A 130 -5.76 -9.55 -3.53
N ARG A 131 -4.79 -10.29 -2.99
CA ARG A 131 -4.49 -11.65 -3.45
C ARG A 131 -5.61 -12.59 -3.03
N LEU A 132 -6.12 -13.33 -4.00
CA LEU A 132 -7.18 -14.31 -3.79
C LEU A 132 -6.61 -15.68 -3.46
N ASP A 133 -5.47 -16.03 -4.05
CA ASP A 133 -4.80 -17.32 -3.90
C ASP A 133 -3.28 -17.21 -4.16
N GLY A 134 -2.57 -18.34 -4.02
CA GLY A 134 -1.15 -18.46 -4.32
C GLY A 134 -0.82 -18.45 -5.82
N ASN A 135 -1.82 -18.56 -6.70
CA ASN A 135 -1.63 -18.69 -8.16
C ASN A 135 -1.57 -17.33 -8.87
N GLY A 136 -1.41 -16.25 -8.12
CA GLY A 136 -1.29 -14.90 -8.65
C GLY A 136 -2.62 -14.25 -9.04
N ARG A 137 -3.78 -14.80 -8.64
CA ARG A 137 -5.05 -14.12 -8.88
C ARG A 137 -5.21 -12.91 -7.96
N LEU A 138 -5.46 -11.76 -8.58
CA LEU A 138 -5.73 -10.49 -7.89
C LEU A 138 -7.18 -10.06 -8.08
N ALA A 139 -7.84 -9.71 -6.98
CA ALA A 139 -9.02 -8.84 -7.01
C ALA A 139 -8.55 -7.39 -6.89
N VAL A 140 -9.08 -6.53 -7.76
CA VAL A 140 -8.73 -5.11 -7.84
C VAL A 140 -9.99 -4.30 -7.57
N SER A 141 -9.89 -3.27 -6.73
CA SER A 141 -11.03 -2.42 -6.38
C SER A 141 -11.41 -1.47 -7.51
N ARG A 142 -12.55 -0.80 -7.37
CA ARG A 142 -12.80 0.44 -8.12
C ARG A 142 -11.77 1.49 -7.72
N SER A 143 -11.45 2.39 -8.64
CA SER A 143 -10.55 3.50 -8.35
C SER A 143 -11.18 4.51 -7.40
N ILE A 144 -10.34 5.02 -6.51
CA ILE A 144 -10.69 6.05 -5.54
C ILE A 144 -9.94 7.32 -5.96
N PRO A 145 -10.62 8.31 -6.55
CA PRO A 145 -9.97 9.53 -6.98
C PRO A 145 -9.54 10.38 -5.79
N TRP A 146 -8.49 11.18 -5.94
CA TRP A 146 -8.09 12.16 -4.89
C TRP A 146 -9.16 13.20 -4.59
N THR A 147 -10.08 13.42 -5.52
CA THR A 147 -11.23 14.32 -5.37
C THR A 147 -12.39 13.68 -4.60
N ALA A 148 -12.32 12.38 -4.26
CA ALA A 148 -13.32 11.73 -3.42
C ALA A 148 -13.35 12.39 -2.03
N ALA A 149 -14.53 12.82 -1.61
CA ALA A 149 -14.73 13.51 -0.34
C ALA A 149 -16.16 13.29 0.17
N GLY A 150 -16.33 13.34 1.49
CA GLY A 150 -17.64 13.23 2.15
C GLY A 150 -17.71 12.12 3.21
N HIS A 151 -18.72 12.20 4.07
CA HIS A 151 -18.85 11.41 5.30
C HIS A 151 -19.03 9.89 5.10
N SER A 152 -19.22 9.41 3.87
CA SER A 152 -19.39 7.98 3.57
C SER A 152 -18.65 7.55 2.31
N GLN A 153 -17.69 8.35 1.86
CA GLN A 153 -16.85 8.02 0.72
C GLN A 153 -15.46 7.63 1.21
N LEU A 154 -14.93 6.53 0.68
CA LEU A 154 -13.53 6.19 0.86
C LEU A 154 -12.69 7.26 0.15
N THR A 155 -11.84 7.94 0.90
CA THR A 155 -10.81 8.82 0.34
C THR A 155 -9.49 8.07 0.28
N VAL A 156 -8.55 8.54 -0.55
CA VAL A 156 -7.20 7.97 -0.62
C VAL A 156 -6.55 7.91 0.77
N LEU A 157 -6.66 8.99 1.56
CA LEU A 157 -6.10 9.05 2.91
C LEU A 157 -6.79 8.07 3.86
N THR A 158 -8.11 7.91 3.76
CA THR A 158 -8.84 6.94 4.59
C THR A 158 -8.42 5.50 4.28
N VAL A 159 -8.14 5.18 3.01
CA VAL A 159 -7.67 3.85 2.62
C VAL A 159 -6.24 3.61 3.10
N VAL A 160 -5.32 4.56 2.90
CA VAL A 160 -3.93 4.44 3.40
C VAL A 160 -3.94 4.27 4.92
N TRP A 161 -4.74 5.08 5.64
CA TRP A 161 -4.91 4.96 7.08
C TRP A 161 -5.51 3.61 7.49
N SER A 162 -6.54 3.14 6.79
CA SER A 162 -7.14 1.82 7.06
C SER A 162 -6.17 0.68 6.78
N GLY A 163 -5.26 0.83 5.81
CA GLY A 163 -4.15 -0.11 5.58
C GLY A 163 -3.22 -0.24 6.78
N MET A 164 -3.01 0.85 7.53
CA MET A 164 -2.26 0.81 8.79
C MET A 164 -2.98 -0.01 9.88
N LEU A 165 -4.31 -0.13 9.81
CA LEU A 165 -5.12 -0.86 10.79
C LEU A 165 -5.43 -2.31 10.38
N ALA A 166 -5.54 -2.58 9.08
CA ALA A 166 -6.09 -3.82 8.53
C ALA A 166 -5.03 -4.87 8.13
N THR A 167 -3.75 -4.60 8.40
CA THR A 167 -2.69 -5.57 8.12
C THR A 167 -2.62 -6.60 9.23
N GLU A 168 -3.54 -7.57 9.14
CA GLU A 168 -3.58 -8.82 9.93
C GLU A 168 -2.20 -9.53 9.91
N GLU A 169 -1.93 -10.38 10.91
CA GLU A 169 -0.75 -11.27 10.87
C GLU A 169 -0.67 -11.96 9.50
N ALA A 170 0.51 -11.94 8.89
CA ALA A 170 0.76 -12.67 7.66
C ALA A 170 0.36 -14.14 7.88
N LEU A 171 -0.45 -14.69 6.97
CA LEU A 171 -0.84 -16.10 7.05
C LEU A 171 0.44 -16.94 7.11
N GLY A 172 0.54 -17.85 8.08
CA GLY A 172 1.65 -18.80 8.15
C GLY A 172 1.89 -19.50 6.81
N PRO A 173 3.09 -20.07 6.58
CA PRO A 173 3.47 -20.64 5.29
C PRO A 173 2.36 -21.55 4.76
N VAL A 174 1.93 -21.27 3.53
CA VAL A 174 0.97 -22.13 2.82
C VAL A 174 1.67 -23.45 2.55
N ALA A 175 1.14 -24.52 3.16
CA ALA A 175 1.61 -25.89 2.97
C ALA A 175 1.40 -26.39 1.53
#